data_AF-A0A5P9EXX8-F1
#
_entry.id   AF-A0A5P9EXX8-F1
#
_cell.length_a   1.000
_cell.length_b   1.000
_cell.length_c   1.000
_cell.angle_alpha   90.00
_cell.angle_beta   90.00
_cell.angle_gamma   90.00
#
_symmetry.space_group_name_H-M   'P 1'
#
loop_
_entity.id
_entity.type
_entity.pdbx_description
1 polymer ?
#
loop_
_entity_poly.entity_id
_entity_poly.type
_entity_poly.pdbx_seq_one_letter_code
_entity_poly.pdbx_strand_id
1 'polypeptide(L)'
;MRTLIVLFVLWLTVLAGLFGCSSSTSTPRTLVQSVVADTHLGWRPAPENQLAFSLATASGVAQIELQPLPDQFTLVTLELLGMRNVEGIQWQDEKGESTMLYDGQAGLDGVSLQSRDHGFHLQLQLSSMDYLRNGGVLTVIDRRH
;
A
#
# COMPACT_ATOMS: atom_id res chain seq x y z
N MET A 1 -29.77 41.28 -34.45
CA MET A 1 -28.37 41.04 -34.87
C MET A 1 -27.31 41.38 -33.80
N ARG A 2 -27.68 41.75 -32.56
CA ARG A 2 -26.73 42.06 -31.46
C ARG A 2 -26.56 40.93 -30.43
N THR A 3 -27.46 39.95 -30.40
CA THR A 3 -27.47 38.83 -29.46
C THR A 3 -26.72 37.59 -29.97
N LEU A 4 -26.47 37.48 -31.28
CA LEU A 4 -25.79 36.34 -31.90
C LEU A 4 -24.25 36.40 -31.77
N ILE A 5 -23.69 37.61 -31.60
CA ILE A 5 -22.23 37.81 -31.51
C ILE A 5 -21.72 37.40 -30.11
N VAL A 6 -22.53 37.57 -29.07
CA VAL A 6 -22.13 37.28 -27.68
C VAL A 6 -21.99 35.78 -27.43
N LEU A 7 -22.83 34.95 -28.06
CA LEU A 7 -22.75 33.48 -27.96
C LEU A 7 -21.50 32.91 -28.66
N PHE A 8 -21.05 33.53 -29.75
CA PHE A 8 -19.88 33.07 -30.49
C PHE A 8 -18.56 33.40 -29.76
N VAL A 9 -18.49 34.55 -29.08
CA VAL A 9 -17.32 34.92 -28.26
C VAL A 9 -17.21 34.05 -27.00
N LEU A 10 -18.34 33.61 -26.43
CA LEU A 10 -18.34 32.78 -25.22
C LEU A 10 -17.91 31.31 -25.48
N TRP A 11 -18.08 30.81 -26.71
CA TRP A 11 -17.69 29.45 -27.08
C TRP A 11 -16.19 29.30 -27.41
N LEU A 12 -15.52 30.39 -27.80
CA LEU A 12 -14.08 30.35 -28.15
C LEU A 12 -13.14 30.32 -26.94
N THR A 13 -13.60 30.72 -25.76
CA THR A 13 -12.79 30.68 -24.53
C THR A 13 -12.77 29.32 -23.84
N VAL A 14 -13.56 28.34 -24.28
CA VAL A 14 -13.57 27.00 -23.67
C VAL A 14 -12.50 26.07 -24.29
N LEU A 15 -12.02 26.36 -25.51
CA LEU A 15 -11.07 25.49 -26.22
C LEU A 15 -9.58 25.82 -26.02
N ALA A 16 -9.23 26.88 -25.29
CA ALA A 16 -7.84 27.34 -25.14
C ALA A 16 -7.21 27.04 -23.75
N GLY A 17 -7.81 26.16 -22.95
CA GLY A 17 -7.31 25.76 -21.63
C GLY A 17 -6.56 24.42 -21.58
N LEU A 18 -6.37 23.77 -22.73
CA LEU A 18 -5.52 22.58 -22.84
C LEU A 18 -4.11 23.03 -23.21
N PHE A 19 -3.11 22.47 -22.52
CA PHE A 19 -1.65 22.66 -22.65
C PHE A 19 -1.02 23.74 -21.77
N GLY A 20 -0.59 23.33 -20.56
CA GLY A 20 0.34 24.16 -19.79
C GLY A 20 0.56 23.78 -18.32
N CYS A 21 0.85 22.52 -18.00
CA CYS A 21 1.56 22.16 -16.76
C CYS A 21 2.53 21.00 -17.03
N SER A 22 3.45 21.21 -17.98
CA SER A 22 4.72 20.48 -17.99
C SER A 22 5.67 21.24 -17.08
N SER A 23 5.72 20.84 -15.82
CA SER A 23 6.77 21.26 -14.89
C SER A 23 7.15 20.06 -14.04
N SER A 24 8.00 19.24 -14.64
CA SER A 24 8.85 18.28 -13.97
C SER A 24 9.59 18.98 -12.83
N THR A 25 9.12 18.78 -11.61
CA THR A 25 9.86 19.18 -10.41
C THR A 25 9.58 18.14 -9.34
N SER A 26 10.55 17.24 -9.15
CA SER A 26 10.81 16.44 -7.95
C SER A 26 9.58 15.90 -7.21
N THR A 27 9.29 14.63 -7.43
CA THR A 27 8.50 13.82 -6.49
C THR A 27 9.01 14.02 -5.05
N PRO A 28 8.19 14.52 -4.11
CA PRO A 28 8.41 14.15 -2.72
C PRO A 28 7.95 12.70 -2.62
N ARG A 29 8.88 11.76 -2.73
CA ARG A 29 8.65 10.34 -2.38
C ARG A 29 8.48 10.22 -0.87
N THR A 30 7.32 10.65 -0.38
CA THR A 30 6.79 10.26 0.92
C THR A 30 5.28 10.17 0.74
N LEU A 31 4.83 9.04 0.20
CA LEU A 31 3.43 8.65 0.26
C LEU A 31 3.16 8.21 1.70
N VAL A 32 2.82 9.19 2.54
CA VAL A 32 2.13 8.96 3.80
C VAL A 32 0.65 8.87 3.46
N GLN A 33 0.08 7.66 3.47
CA GLN A 33 -1.36 7.47 3.59
C GLN A 33 -1.64 6.47 4.71
N SER A 34 -1.50 6.94 5.94
CA SER A 34 -2.25 6.38 7.07
C SER A 34 -3.61 7.08 7.07
N VAL A 35 -4.65 6.39 6.63
CA VAL A 35 -6.02 6.83 6.86
C VAL A 35 -6.36 6.47 8.30
N VAL A 36 -6.20 7.47 9.17
CA VAL A 36 -6.54 7.50 10.61
C VAL A 36 -5.72 6.55 11.49
N ALA A 37 -4.56 7.02 11.93
CA ALA A 37 -3.95 6.55 13.18
C ALA A 37 -3.81 7.75 14.13
N ASP A 38 -4.77 7.90 15.02
CA ASP A 38 -4.65 8.76 16.19
C ASP A 38 -3.65 8.06 17.13
N THR A 39 -2.36 8.44 17.10
CA THR A 39 -1.38 8.05 18.14
C THR A 39 -0.05 8.80 18.01
N HIS A 40 0.44 9.31 19.15
CA HIS A 40 1.74 9.97 19.35
C HIS A 40 2.95 9.00 19.26
N LEU A 41 3.04 8.18 18.21
CA LEU A 41 4.17 7.25 18.03
C LEU A 41 5.10 7.76 16.93
N GLY A 42 6.39 7.87 17.26
CA GLY A 42 7.42 8.49 16.44
C GLY A 42 7.52 7.87 15.05
N TRP A 43 7.17 8.66 14.04
CA TRP A 43 7.30 8.29 12.64
C TRP A 43 8.78 8.19 12.27
N ARG A 44 9.24 7.00 11.87
CA ARG A 44 10.52 6.82 11.17
C ARG A 44 10.23 6.61 9.68
N PRO A 45 10.87 7.37 8.77
CA PRO A 45 10.69 7.15 7.35
C PRO A 45 11.23 5.77 6.97
N ALA A 46 10.52 5.06 6.08
CA ALA A 46 11.02 3.82 5.50
C ALA A 46 12.34 4.10 4.75
N PRO A 47 13.34 3.20 4.83
CA PRO A 47 14.55 3.31 4.02
C PRO A 47 14.21 3.41 2.52
N GLU A 48 15.13 3.96 1.72
CA GLU A 48 14.93 4.07 0.27
C GLU A 48 14.58 2.70 -0.32
N ASN A 49 13.61 2.67 -1.25
CA ASN A 49 13.12 1.46 -1.95
C ASN A 49 12.37 0.43 -1.08
N GLN A 50 11.82 0.86 0.05
CA GLN A 50 10.99 0.03 0.92
C GLN A 50 9.59 0.63 1.09
N LEU A 51 8.60 -0.25 1.26
CA LEU A 51 7.26 0.13 1.72
C LEU A 51 7.08 -0.34 3.14
N ALA A 52 6.58 0.54 4.00
CA ALA A 52 6.33 0.23 5.40
C ALA A 52 4.88 0.56 5.76
N PHE A 53 4.17 -0.42 6.31
CA PHE A 53 2.81 -0.27 6.80
C PHE A 53 2.74 -0.62 8.28
N SER A 54 1.80 -0.02 9.00
CA SER A 54 1.47 -0.39 10.37
C SER A 54 0.00 -0.74 10.42
N LEU A 55 -0.31 -1.95 10.85
CA LEU A 55 -1.66 -2.51 10.92
C LEU A 55 -1.95 -2.89 12.36
N ALA A 56 -3.03 -2.35 12.90
CA ALA A 56 -3.60 -2.77 14.18
C ALA A 56 -5.01 -3.28 13.92
N THR A 57 -5.36 -4.43 14.50
CA THR A 57 -6.71 -4.99 14.36
C THR A 57 -7.26 -5.41 15.71
N ALA A 58 -8.48 -4.96 15.98
CA ALA A 58 -9.28 -5.47 17.09
C ALA A 58 -10.15 -6.65 16.66
N SER A 59 -10.18 -7.02 15.36
CA SER A 59 -10.97 -8.12 14.81
C SER A 59 -10.20 -9.45 14.76
N GLY A 60 -8.86 -9.42 14.87
CA GLY A 60 -7.99 -10.57 14.65
C GLY A 60 -7.72 -10.83 13.17
N VAL A 61 -8.21 -9.97 12.27
CA VAL A 61 -7.86 -9.99 10.85
C VAL A 61 -7.42 -8.59 10.44
N ALA A 62 -6.28 -8.47 9.79
CA ALA A 62 -5.83 -7.24 9.16
C ALA A 62 -5.77 -7.46 7.64
N GLN A 63 -6.29 -6.49 6.88
CA GLN A 63 -6.22 -6.50 5.43
C GLN A 63 -5.60 -5.21 4.94
N ILE A 64 -4.78 -5.32 3.92
CA ILE A 64 -4.19 -4.18 3.24
C ILE A 64 -4.20 -4.42 1.74
N GLU A 65 -4.67 -3.42 1.01
CA GLU A 65 -4.58 -3.38 -0.44
C GLU A 65 -3.24 -2.73 -0.82
N LEU A 66 -2.44 -3.46 -1.59
CA LEU A 66 -1.24 -2.94 -2.22
C LEU A 66 -1.59 -2.55 -3.65
N GLN A 67 -1.31 -1.30 -3.99
CA GLN A 67 -1.33 -0.85 -5.38
C GLN A 67 -0.13 -1.44 -6.13
N PRO A 68 -0.17 -1.48 -7.47
CA PRO A 68 0.97 -1.91 -8.27
C PRO A 68 2.26 -1.15 -7.89
N LEU A 69 3.34 -1.89 -7.70
CA LEU A 69 4.60 -1.39 -7.16
C LEU A 69 5.65 -1.20 -8.26
N PRO A 70 6.32 -0.04 -8.33
CA PRO A 70 7.46 0.16 -9.20
C PRO A 70 8.60 -0.83 -8.94
N ASP A 71 9.32 -1.22 -9.99
CA ASP A 71 10.41 -2.23 -9.95
C ASP A 71 11.51 -1.91 -8.93
N GLN A 72 11.75 -0.63 -8.68
CA GLN A 72 12.76 -0.16 -7.73
C GLN A 72 12.51 -0.64 -6.29
N PHE A 73 11.27 -0.97 -5.91
CA PHE A 73 10.98 -1.47 -4.57
C PHE A 73 11.48 -2.90 -4.43
N THR A 74 12.12 -3.20 -3.31
CA THR A 74 12.71 -4.54 -3.06
C THR A 74 12.09 -5.23 -1.86
N LEU A 75 11.46 -4.46 -0.97
CA LEU A 75 10.97 -4.93 0.31
C LEU A 75 9.63 -4.29 0.66
N VAL A 76 8.69 -5.10 1.11
CA VAL A 76 7.47 -4.65 1.80
C VAL A 76 7.58 -5.07 3.26
N THR A 77 7.37 -4.13 4.15
CA THR A 77 7.45 -4.31 5.60
C THR A 77 6.13 -3.94 6.23
N LEU A 78 5.64 -4.75 7.15
CA LEU A 78 4.42 -4.50 7.90
C LEU A 78 4.65 -4.71 9.40
N GLU A 79 4.34 -3.71 10.19
CA GLU A 79 4.23 -3.82 11.64
C GLU A 79 2.79 -4.23 12.00
N LEU A 80 2.64 -5.42 12.53
CA LEU A 80 1.37 -6.06 12.88
C LEU A 80 1.13 -5.88 14.39
N LEU A 81 0.71 -4.68 14.77
CA LEU A 81 0.55 -4.28 16.17
C LEU A 81 -0.67 -4.94 16.81
N GLY A 82 -0.52 -5.42 18.04
CA GLY A 82 -1.59 -6.00 18.85
C GLY A 82 -1.96 -7.44 18.47
N MET A 83 -1.42 -7.98 17.37
CA MET A 83 -1.56 -9.40 17.04
C MET A 83 -0.76 -10.26 18.01
N ARG A 84 -1.34 -11.36 18.47
CA ARG A 84 -0.73 -12.22 19.49
C ARG A 84 -0.16 -13.51 18.92
N ASN A 85 -0.79 -14.06 17.91
CA ASN A 85 -0.43 -15.31 17.27
C ASN A 85 -0.91 -15.33 15.81
N VAL A 86 -0.04 -14.96 14.89
CA VAL A 86 -0.35 -15.00 13.45
C VAL A 86 -0.48 -16.44 12.98
N GLU A 87 -1.68 -16.82 12.54
CA GLU A 87 -2.00 -18.15 12.00
C GLU A 87 -1.81 -18.25 10.50
N GLY A 88 -1.90 -17.12 9.80
CA GLY A 88 -1.99 -17.13 8.37
C GLY A 88 -1.70 -15.77 7.78
N ILE A 89 -0.92 -15.76 6.71
CA ILE A 89 -0.72 -14.61 5.84
C ILE A 89 -1.07 -15.07 4.43
N GLN A 90 -2.07 -14.43 3.84
CA GLN A 90 -2.59 -14.74 2.52
C GLN A 90 -2.43 -13.53 1.63
N TRP A 91 -2.03 -13.77 0.38
CA TRP A 91 -2.04 -12.79 -0.68
C TRP A 91 -3.13 -13.16 -1.68
N GLN A 92 -3.96 -12.19 -2.05
CA GLN A 92 -4.89 -12.32 -3.15
C GLN A 92 -4.50 -11.35 -4.24
N ASP A 93 -4.27 -11.85 -5.46
CA ASP A 93 -3.96 -10.98 -6.59
C ASP A 93 -5.22 -10.26 -7.13
N GLU A 94 -5.02 -9.38 -8.11
CA GLU A 94 -6.10 -8.65 -8.76
C GLU A 94 -7.14 -9.55 -9.46
N LYS A 95 -6.77 -10.80 -9.78
CA LYS A 95 -7.64 -11.79 -10.42
C LYS A 95 -8.42 -12.62 -9.40
N GLY A 96 -8.16 -12.42 -8.11
CA GLY A 96 -8.77 -13.15 -7.02
C GLY A 96 -8.06 -14.47 -6.67
N GLU A 97 -6.91 -14.77 -7.31
CA GLU A 97 -6.11 -15.95 -6.99
C GLU A 97 -5.43 -15.75 -5.63
N SER A 98 -5.64 -16.71 -4.72
CA SER A 98 -5.10 -16.65 -3.36
C SER A 98 -3.88 -17.54 -3.20
N THR A 99 -2.84 -17.00 -2.59
CA THR A 99 -1.58 -17.66 -2.25
C THR A 99 -1.34 -17.55 -0.75
N MET A 100 -1.11 -18.68 -0.08
CA MET A 100 -0.69 -18.69 1.33
C MET A 100 0.80 -18.34 1.40
N LEU A 101 1.12 -17.17 1.96
CA LEU A 101 2.50 -16.73 2.18
C LEU A 101 3.11 -17.31 3.45
N TYR A 102 2.29 -17.52 4.48
CA TYR A 102 2.68 -18.10 5.76
C TYR A 102 1.50 -18.83 6.38
N ASP A 103 1.70 -20.04 6.90
CA ASP A 103 0.63 -20.92 7.37
C ASP A 103 0.56 -21.09 8.90
N GLY A 104 1.25 -20.22 9.65
CA GLY A 104 1.35 -20.34 11.10
C GLY A 104 2.57 -21.15 11.57
N GLN A 105 3.25 -21.85 10.67
CA GLN A 105 4.45 -22.65 10.97
C GLN A 105 5.63 -22.28 10.07
N ALA A 106 5.39 -22.17 8.76
CA ALA A 106 6.40 -21.89 7.75
C ALA A 106 5.92 -20.83 6.76
N GLY A 107 6.87 -20.02 6.29
CA GLY A 107 6.65 -19.03 5.24
C GLY A 107 7.23 -19.51 3.90
N LEU A 108 6.71 -18.97 2.81
CA LEU A 108 7.34 -19.07 1.49
C LEU A 108 8.71 -18.35 1.49
N ASP A 109 9.52 -18.66 0.48
CA ASP A 109 10.79 -17.96 0.30
C ASP A 109 10.60 -16.44 0.18
N GLY A 110 11.45 -15.68 0.87
CA GLY A 110 11.34 -14.22 0.99
C GLY A 110 10.34 -13.70 2.02
N VAL A 111 9.56 -14.57 2.69
CA VAL A 111 8.67 -14.19 3.79
C VAL A 111 9.42 -14.33 5.11
N SER A 112 9.53 -13.24 5.88
CA SER A 112 10.07 -13.28 7.24
C SER A 112 9.06 -12.69 8.22
N LEU A 113 8.70 -13.46 9.25
CA LEU A 113 7.82 -13.02 10.32
C LEU A 113 8.57 -13.11 11.65
N GLN A 114 8.70 -11.98 12.32
CA GLN A 114 9.45 -11.86 13.57
C GLN A 114 8.53 -11.36 14.68
N SER A 115 8.48 -12.08 15.80
CA SER A 115 7.73 -11.61 16.97
C SER A 115 8.43 -10.41 17.61
N ARG A 116 7.63 -9.45 18.08
CA ARG A 116 8.05 -8.28 18.86
C ARG A 116 7.17 -8.14 20.09
N ASP A 117 7.59 -7.33 21.05
CA ASP A 117 6.94 -7.20 22.37
C ASP A 117 5.42 -6.96 22.30
N HIS A 118 4.93 -6.24 21.29
CA HIS A 118 3.52 -5.89 21.12
C HIS A 118 2.96 -6.22 19.73
N GLY A 119 3.49 -7.26 19.07
CA GLY A 119 2.99 -7.65 17.75
C GLY A 119 3.99 -8.47 16.95
N PHE A 120 3.91 -8.34 15.64
CA PHE A 120 4.83 -8.98 14.70
C PHE A 120 5.38 -8.00 13.68
N HIS A 121 6.59 -8.26 13.23
CA HIS A 121 7.21 -7.58 12.12
C HIS A 121 7.26 -8.54 10.93
N LEU A 122 6.50 -8.23 9.89
CA LEU A 122 6.44 -8.98 8.65
C LEU A 122 7.29 -8.29 7.59
N GLN A 123 8.15 -9.05 6.91
CA GLN A 123 8.92 -8.63 5.77
C GLN A 123 8.65 -9.56 4.59
N LEU A 124 8.42 -8.97 3.41
CA LEU A 124 8.21 -9.64 2.14
C LEU A 124 9.26 -9.14 1.14
N GLN A 125 10.19 -10.01 0.76
CA GLN A 125 11.18 -9.71 -0.27
C GLN A 125 10.57 -9.87 -1.66
N LEU A 126 10.45 -8.76 -2.39
CA LEU A 126 9.83 -8.74 -3.71
C LEU A 126 10.65 -9.49 -4.76
N SER A 127 11.95 -9.72 -4.54
CA SER A 127 12.79 -10.54 -5.43
C SER A 127 12.38 -12.00 -5.49
N SER A 128 11.83 -12.56 -4.41
CA SER A 128 11.31 -13.94 -4.37
C SER A 128 9.80 -13.99 -4.64
N MET A 129 9.14 -12.83 -4.73
CA MET A 129 7.67 -12.69 -4.82
C MET A 129 7.28 -11.58 -5.80
N ASP A 130 7.77 -11.67 -7.03
CA ASP A 130 7.58 -10.63 -8.05
C ASP A 130 6.10 -10.38 -8.38
N TYR A 131 5.25 -11.40 -8.20
CA TYR A 131 3.80 -11.29 -8.40
C TYR A 131 3.13 -10.27 -7.45
N LEU A 132 3.71 -9.97 -6.28
CA LEU A 132 3.18 -8.95 -5.36
C LEU A 132 3.25 -7.54 -5.98
N ARG A 133 4.14 -7.32 -6.96
CA ARG A 133 4.29 -6.02 -7.63
C ARG A 133 3.08 -5.65 -8.47
N ASN A 134 2.30 -6.63 -8.89
CA ASN A 134 1.11 -6.36 -9.68
C ASN A 134 -0.02 -5.75 -8.85
N GLY A 135 0.12 -5.68 -7.52
CA GLY A 135 -0.96 -5.23 -6.65
C GLY A 135 -1.95 -6.33 -6.29
N GLY A 136 -2.74 -6.09 -5.25
CA GLY A 136 -3.62 -7.10 -4.64
C GLY A 136 -3.87 -6.84 -3.15
N VAL A 137 -4.43 -7.83 -2.47
CA VAL A 137 -4.82 -7.73 -1.05
C VAL A 137 -4.02 -8.71 -0.21
N LEU A 138 -3.29 -8.19 0.77
CA LEU A 138 -2.63 -8.98 1.80
C LEU A 138 -3.55 -9.08 3.02
N THR A 139 -3.87 -10.31 3.42
CA THR A 139 -4.67 -10.62 4.61
C THR A 139 -3.80 -11.32 5.64
N VAL A 140 -3.81 -10.82 6.87
CA VAL A 140 -3.12 -11.42 8.02
C VAL A 140 -4.16 -11.83 9.06
N ILE A 141 -4.08 -13.07 9.53
CA ILE A 141 -5.04 -13.70 10.44
C ILE A 141 -4.34 -14.00 11.76
N ASP A 142 -4.96 -13.59 12.86
CA ASP A 142 -4.51 -13.75 14.24
C ASP A 142 -5.43 -14.73 15.00
N ARG A 143 -4.85 -15.75 15.64
CA ARG A 143 -5.57 -16.67 16.53
C ARG A 143 -5.94 -15.91 17.79
N ARG A 144 -7.19 -15.47 17.90
CA ARG A 144 -7.71 -15.03 19.19
C ARG A 144 -8.04 -16.25 20.04
N HIS A 145 -7.28 -16.41 21.12
CA HIS A 145 -7.62 -17.34 22.20
C HIS A 145 -8.80 -16.84 23.02
#